data_AF-F8GJB7-F1
#
_entry.id   AF-F8GJB7-F1
#
_cell.length_a   1.000
_cell.length_b   1.000
_cell.length_c   1.000
_cell.angle_alpha   90.00
_cell.angle_beta   90.00
_cell.angle_gamma   90.00
#
_symmetry.space_group_name_H-M   'P 1'
#
loop_
_entity.id
_entity.type
_entity.pdbx_description
1 polymer ?
#
loop_
_entity_poly.entity_id
_entity_poly.type
_entity_poly.pdbx_seq_one_letter_code
_entity_poly.pdbx_strand_id
1 'polypeptide(L)'
;MNNNIIVLFLLGHLLAIDKGHAVRITIQLLIVFGLLGFLTSCAQTNRIPRDTPEAILKATTRCDHESLAKHYEDVAREMQSKIKEQKKMLESYGTVTFNYGKEGLALQSQCKSLINLYEQAVKANLDMANSHRSMAAEIK
;
A
#
# COMPACT_ATOMS: atom_id res chain seq x y z
N MET A 1 20.02 -56.52 10.94
CA MET A 1 18.92 -55.76 10.30
C MET A 1 19.34 -54.29 10.23
N ASN A 2 19.18 -53.67 9.08
CA ASN A 2 19.90 -52.48 8.63
C ASN A 2 19.47 -51.21 9.40
N ASN A 3 20.33 -50.69 10.27
CA ASN A 3 20.09 -49.47 11.06
C ASN A 3 20.26 -48.23 10.17
N ASN A 4 19.15 -47.73 9.66
CA ASN A 4 19.11 -46.55 8.81
C ASN A 4 18.75 -45.30 9.64
N ILE A 5 19.57 -45.00 10.63
CA ILE A 5 19.48 -43.78 11.44
C ILE A 5 20.34 -42.70 10.76
N ILE A 6 19.79 -41.51 10.57
CA ILE A 6 20.52 -40.33 10.06
C ILE A 6 20.70 -39.36 11.22
N VAL A 7 21.88 -38.78 11.29
CA VAL A 7 22.23 -37.76 12.28
C VAL A 7 22.03 -36.39 11.64
N LEU A 8 21.06 -35.62 12.15
CA LEU A 8 20.75 -34.28 11.63
C LEU A 8 21.23 -33.22 12.64
N PHE A 9 21.99 -32.25 12.14
CA PHE A 9 22.51 -31.13 12.94
C PHE A 9 21.54 -29.95 12.83
N LEU A 10 20.79 -29.66 13.88
CA LEU A 10 19.86 -28.51 13.95
C LEU A 10 20.21 -27.66 15.17
N LEU A 11 20.43 -26.35 14.96
CA LEU A 11 20.65 -25.37 16.03
C LEU A 11 21.70 -25.79 17.08
N GLY A 12 22.81 -26.37 16.62
CA GLY A 12 23.92 -26.78 17.48
C GLY A 12 23.75 -28.11 18.21
N HIS A 13 22.65 -28.84 18.01
CA HIS A 13 22.37 -30.11 18.67
C HIS A 13 22.33 -31.29 17.68
N LEU A 14 22.86 -32.44 18.13
CA LEU A 14 22.96 -33.67 17.36
C LEU A 14 21.78 -34.58 17.68
N LEU A 15 20.85 -34.77 16.74
CA LEU A 15 19.70 -35.66 16.91
C LEU A 15 19.81 -36.88 15.98
N ALA A 16 19.71 -38.07 16.57
CA ALA A 16 19.69 -39.34 15.85
C ALA A 16 18.23 -39.71 15.52
N ILE A 17 17.87 -39.66 14.24
CA ILE A 17 16.49 -39.78 13.77
C ILE A 17 16.41 -40.83 12.66
N ASP A 18 15.32 -41.60 12.60
CA ASP A 18 15.08 -42.56 11.51
C ASP A 18 14.96 -41.86 10.13
N LYS A 19 15.44 -42.52 9.06
CA LYS A 19 15.40 -41.99 7.69
C LYS A 19 14.05 -41.42 7.27
N GLY A 20 12.94 -42.07 7.63
CA GLY A 20 11.60 -41.61 7.27
C GLY A 20 11.21 -40.29 7.95
N HIS A 21 11.66 -40.10 9.20
CA HIS A 21 11.44 -38.88 9.95
C HIS A 21 12.37 -37.74 9.49
N ALA A 22 13.62 -38.05 9.14
CA ALA A 22 14.57 -37.08 8.60
C ALA A 22 14.06 -36.46 7.27
N VAL A 23 13.51 -37.27 6.37
CA VAL A 23 12.95 -36.79 5.10
C VAL A 23 11.75 -35.87 5.34
N ARG A 24 10.84 -36.23 6.25
CA ARG A 24 9.68 -35.41 6.61
C ARG A 24 10.07 -34.06 7.19
N ILE A 25 11.04 -34.04 8.11
CA ILE A 25 11.57 -32.81 8.73
C ILE A 25 12.21 -31.91 7.67
N THR A 26 13.03 -32.46 6.78
CA THR A 26 13.65 -31.69 5.69
C THR A 26 12.62 -31.08 4.74
N ILE A 27 11.57 -31.83 4.39
CA ILE A 27 10.47 -31.32 3.56
C ILE A 27 9.73 -30.18 4.27
N GLN A 28 9.42 -30.33 5.57
CA GLN A 28 8.78 -29.28 6.36
C GLN A 28 9.65 -28.01 6.45
N LEU A 29 10.96 -28.16 6.64
CA LEU A 29 11.90 -27.04 6.65
C LEU A 29 11.94 -26.31 5.30
N LEU A 30 11.95 -27.02 4.18
CA LEU A 30 11.92 -26.42 2.84
C LEU A 30 10.60 -25.67 2.57
N ILE A 31 9.47 -26.17 3.06
CA ILE A 31 8.17 -25.48 2.95
C ILE A 31 8.16 -24.20 3.79
N VAL A 32 8.69 -24.24 5.02
CA VAL A 32 8.79 -23.06 5.91
C VAL A 32 9.76 -22.01 5.34
N PHE A 33 10.91 -22.43 4.81
CA PHE A 33 11.87 -21.51 4.17
C PHE A 33 11.34 -20.94 2.84
N GLY A 34 10.58 -21.73 2.07
CA GLY A 34 9.95 -21.29 0.83
C GLY A 34 8.90 -20.18 1.04
N LEU A 35 8.25 -20.15 2.20
CA LEU A 35 7.32 -19.08 2.59
C LEU A 35 8.05 -17.81 3.08
N LEU A 36 9.31 -17.93 3.53
CA LEU A 36 10.12 -16.79 3.99
C LEU A 36 10.88 -16.09 2.84
N GLY A 37 10.83 -16.67 1.62
CA GLY A 37 11.54 -16.17 0.44
C GLY A 37 10.78 -15.15 -0.41
N PHE A 38 9.63 -14.64 0.05
CA PHE A 38 8.89 -13.62 -0.69
C PHE A 38 8.78 -12.34 0.14
N LEU A 39 9.03 -11.22 -0.54
CA LEU A 39 9.02 -9.84 -0.05
C LEU A 39 10.36 -9.34 0.49
N THR A 40 11.39 -9.31 -0.36
CA THR A 40 12.22 -8.09 -0.46
C THR A 40 11.38 -6.98 -1.09
N SER A 41 10.24 -6.66 -0.47
CA SER A 41 9.52 -5.43 -0.73
C SER A 41 10.44 -4.32 -0.25
N CYS A 42 10.75 -3.37 -1.13
CA CYS A 42 11.34 -2.06 -0.84
C CYS A 42 11.29 -1.68 0.65
N ALA A 43 12.23 -2.19 1.45
CA ALA A 43 12.29 -1.97 2.88
C ALA A 43 13.07 -0.69 3.10
N GLN A 44 12.56 0.43 2.57
CA GLN A 44 13.13 1.74 2.86
C GLN A 44 12.68 2.12 4.27
N THR A 45 13.47 1.72 5.26
CA THR A 45 13.32 2.13 6.66
C THR A 45 13.78 3.58 6.81
N ASN A 46 13.06 4.52 6.21
CA ASN A 46 13.14 5.92 6.60
C ASN A 46 11.78 6.56 6.37
N ARG A 47 11.00 6.74 7.44
CA ARG A 47 9.70 7.42 7.38
C ARG A 47 9.94 8.92 7.23
N ILE A 48 10.43 9.34 6.07
CA ILE A 48 10.35 10.75 5.68
C ILE A 48 8.88 11.01 5.30
N PRO A 49 8.22 12.06 5.83
CA PRO A 49 6.89 12.45 5.39
C PRO A 49 6.87 12.62 3.86
N ARG A 50 6.08 11.79 3.17
CA ARG A 50 6.16 11.53 1.72
C ARG A 50 5.58 12.62 0.82
N ASP A 51 4.98 13.65 1.40
CA ASP A 51 4.48 14.85 0.71
C ASP A 51 5.42 16.06 0.84
N THR A 52 6.56 15.90 1.50
CA THR A 52 7.51 17.02 1.68
C THR A 52 8.33 17.24 0.42
N PRO A 53 8.68 18.50 0.08
CA PRO A 53 9.61 18.79 -1.01
C PRO A 53 10.92 18.01 -0.90
N GLU A 54 11.38 17.76 0.32
CA GLU A 54 12.58 16.98 0.60
C GLU A 54 12.47 15.51 0.16
N ALA A 55 11.31 14.87 0.37
CA ALA A 55 11.09 13.49 -0.05
C ALA A 55 11.11 13.35 -1.58
N ILE A 56 10.55 14.35 -2.28
CA ILE A 56 10.55 14.40 -3.76
C ILE A 56 11.99 14.60 -4.27
N LEU A 57 12.74 15.53 -3.68
CA LEU A 57 14.11 15.84 -4.09
C LEU A 57 15.11 14.71 -3.81
N LYS A 58 14.87 13.89 -2.78
CA LYS A 58 15.75 12.78 -2.39
C LYS A 58 15.45 11.48 -3.14
N ALA A 59 14.36 11.40 -3.90
CA ALA A 59 14.04 10.21 -4.68
C ALA A 59 15.02 10.07 -5.86
N THR A 60 15.87 9.04 -5.79
CA THR A 60 16.92 8.81 -6.80
C THR A 60 16.92 7.37 -7.30
N THR A 61 16.32 6.43 -6.56
CA THR A 61 16.24 5.03 -6.96
C THR A 61 14.86 4.70 -7.54
N ARG A 62 14.80 3.66 -8.38
CA ARG A 62 13.52 3.10 -8.89
C ARG A 62 12.51 2.85 -7.76
N CYS A 63 13.00 2.31 -6.65
CA CYS A 63 12.20 2.00 -5.46
C CYS A 63 11.63 3.27 -4.78
N ASP A 64 12.41 4.36 -4.70
CA ASP A 64 11.92 5.64 -4.16
C ASP A 64 10.77 6.19 -5.01
N HIS A 65 10.94 6.19 -6.34
CA HIS A 65 9.91 6.64 -7.26
C HIS A 65 8.66 5.74 -7.22
N GLU A 66 8.81 4.42 -7.15
CA GLU A 66 7.66 3.50 -6.96
C GLU A 66 6.90 3.76 -5.65
N SER A 67 7.63 4.06 -4.56
CA SER A 67 7.04 4.39 -3.26
C SER A 67 6.27 5.72 -3.27
N LEU A 68 6.82 6.75 -3.93
CA LEU A 68 6.14 8.03 -4.13
C LEU A 68 4.92 7.90 -5.04
N ALA A 69 5.01 7.12 -6.12
CA ALA A 69 3.88 6.85 -6.99
C ALA A 69 2.71 6.23 -6.21
N LYS A 70 3.00 5.18 -5.42
CA LYS A 70 1.99 4.55 -4.57
C LYS A 70 1.40 5.52 -3.55
N HIS A 71 2.22 6.38 -2.95
CA HIS A 71 1.73 7.39 -2.01
C HIS A 71 0.70 8.32 -2.64
N TYR A 72 1.01 8.89 -3.81
CA TYR A 72 0.07 9.76 -4.51
C TYR A 72 -1.18 9.00 -4.99
N GLU A 73 -1.06 7.75 -5.41
CA GLU A 73 -2.22 6.88 -5.70
C GLU A 73 -3.11 6.68 -4.45
N ASP A 74 -2.51 6.47 -3.27
CA ASP A 74 -3.22 6.32 -2.00
C ASP A 74 -3.99 7.61 -1.65
N VAL A 75 -3.34 8.78 -1.77
CA VAL A 75 -3.96 10.09 -1.52
C VAL A 75 -5.10 10.36 -2.51
N ALA A 76 -4.93 10.03 -3.80
CA ALA A 76 -5.99 10.15 -4.78
C ALA A 76 -7.22 9.29 -4.40
N ARG A 77 -7.01 8.07 -3.90
CA ARG A 77 -8.12 7.22 -3.42
C ARG A 77 -8.81 7.79 -2.19
N GLU A 78 -8.07 8.40 -1.28
CA GLU A 78 -8.68 9.10 -0.13
C GLU A 78 -9.57 10.26 -0.61
N MET A 79 -9.10 11.07 -1.55
CA MET A 79 -9.89 12.18 -2.11
C MET A 79 -11.14 11.68 -2.85
N GLN A 80 -11.04 10.56 -3.56
CA GLN A 80 -12.20 9.90 -4.17
C GLN A 80 -13.25 9.47 -3.14
N SER A 81 -12.83 8.96 -1.98
CA SER A 81 -13.75 8.65 -0.88
C SER A 81 -14.44 9.91 -0.36
N LYS A 82 -13.71 11.02 -0.17
CA LYS A 82 -14.29 12.30 0.25
C LYS A 82 -15.29 12.85 -0.77
N ILE A 83 -15.02 12.70 -2.08
CA ILE A 83 -16.00 13.06 -3.13
C ILE A 83 -17.31 12.28 -2.95
N LYS A 84 -17.24 10.97 -2.68
CA LYS A 84 -18.43 10.14 -2.47
C LYS A 84 -19.23 10.59 -1.25
N GLU A 85 -18.55 10.93 -0.16
CA GLU A 85 -19.19 11.47 1.06
C GLU A 85 -19.92 12.79 0.77
N GLN A 86 -19.27 13.73 0.08
CA GLN A 86 -19.88 15.01 -0.27
C GLN A 86 -21.06 14.84 -1.25
N LYS A 87 -20.97 13.90 -2.21
CA LYS A 87 -22.09 13.57 -3.12
C LYS A 87 -23.30 13.02 -2.36
N LYS A 88 -23.07 12.12 -1.39
CA LYS A 88 -24.14 11.59 -0.52
C LYS A 88 -24.77 12.69 0.34
N MET A 89 -23.97 13.60 0.87
CA MET A 89 -24.48 14.74 1.64
C MET A 89 -25.31 15.66 0.75
N LEU A 90 -24.85 15.96 -0.47
CA LEU A 90 -25.59 16.77 -1.44
C LEU A 90 -26.96 16.16 -1.80
N GLU A 91 -27.02 14.84 -2.00
CA GLU A 91 -28.27 14.11 -2.24
C GLU A 91 -29.24 14.23 -1.06
N SER A 92 -28.73 14.15 0.18
CA SER A 92 -29.56 14.30 1.39
C SER A 92 -30.19 15.71 1.49
N TYR A 93 -29.53 16.74 0.98
CA TYR A 93 -30.10 18.09 0.92
C TYR A 93 -31.11 18.27 -0.23
N GLY A 94 -31.01 17.48 -1.30
CA GLY A 94 -31.95 17.52 -2.43
C GLY A 94 -33.26 16.76 -2.18
N THR A 95 -33.26 15.81 -1.24
CA THR A 95 -34.44 14.98 -0.91
C THR A 95 -35.35 15.61 0.15
N VAL A 96 -34.83 16.51 0.99
CA VAL A 96 -35.60 17.24 2.02
C VAL A 96 -35.76 18.70 1.59
N THR A 97 -36.49 18.93 0.50
CA THR A 97 -36.67 20.25 -0.13
C THR A 97 -37.43 21.28 0.72
N PHE A 98 -38.15 20.87 1.77
CA PHE A 98 -39.08 21.75 2.49
C PHE A 98 -38.45 22.54 3.67
N ASN A 99 -37.31 22.11 4.22
CA ASN A 99 -36.91 22.55 5.58
C ASN A 99 -35.66 23.45 5.69
N TYR A 100 -34.78 23.53 4.70
CA TYR A 100 -33.44 24.09 4.94
C TYR A 100 -33.23 25.57 4.62
N GLY A 101 -34.15 26.23 3.90
CA GLY A 101 -34.05 27.66 3.59
C GLY A 101 -32.68 28.07 3.01
N LYS A 102 -32.16 29.23 3.43
CA LYS A 102 -30.86 29.77 2.97
C LYS A 102 -29.66 28.93 3.43
N GLU A 103 -29.74 28.31 4.60
CA GLU A 103 -28.65 27.51 5.17
C GLU A 103 -28.42 26.23 4.37
N GLY A 104 -29.49 25.56 3.92
CA GLY A 104 -29.37 24.40 3.03
C GLY A 104 -28.71 24.73 1.71
N LEU A 105 -29.03 25.88 1.10
CA LEU A 105 -28.40 26.32 -0.13
C LEU A 105 -26.89 26.59 0.06
N ALA A 106 -26.52 27.18 1.21
CA ALA A 106 -25.11 27.39 1.55
C ALA A 106 -24.36 26.06 1.71
N LEU A 107 -24.96 25.08 2.42
CA LEU A 107 -24.38 23.74 2.57
C LEU A 107 -24.24 23.00 1.24
N GLN A 108 -25.26 23.07 0.36
CA GLN A 108 -25.17 22.50 -0.99
C GLN A 108 -24.05 23.13 -1.81
N SER A 109 -23.90 24.46 -1.75
CA SER A 109 -22.80 25.16 -2.41
C SER A 109 -21.44 24.72 -1.86
N GLN A 110 -21.33 24.58 -0.53
CA GLN A 110 -20.11 24.12 0.11
C GLN A 110 -19.74 22.69 -0.33
N CYS A 111 -20.69 21.75 -0.34
CA CYS A 111 -20.47 20.39 -0.84
C CYS A 111 -19.99 20.39 -2.29
N LYS A 112 -20.61 21.19 -3.17
CA LYS A 112 -20.20 21.31 -4.58
C LYS A 112 -18.77 21.84 -4.71
N SER A 113 -18.41 22.87 -3.93
CA SER A 113 -17.05 23.40 -3.91
C SER A 113 -16.03 22.36 -3.43
N LEU A 114 -16.35 21.60 -2.38
CA LEU A 114 -15.49 20.52 -1.88
C LEU A 114 -15.34 19.38 -2.88
N ILE A 115 -16.41 18.99 -3.58
CA ILE A 115 -16.35 17.99 -4.67
C ILE A 115 -15.35 18.46 -5.73
N ASN A 116 -15.50 19.69 -6.22
CA ASN A 116 -14.62 20.23 -7.26
C ASN A 116 -13.16 20.30 -6.79
N LEU A 117 -12.92 20.70 -5.54
CA LEU A 117 -11.58 20.75 -4.96
C LEU A 117 -10.95 19.36 -4.88
N TYR A 118 -11.70 18.37 -4.39
CA TYR A 118 -11.20 17.00 -4.31
C TYR A 118 -11.02 16.37 -5.69
N GLU A 119 -11.85 16.68 -6.69
CA GLU A 119 -11.65 16.21 -8.07
C GLU A 119 -10.34 16.77 -8.66
N GLN A 120 -10.03 18.03 -8.43
CA GLN A 120 -8.73 18.63 -8.80
C GLN A 120 -7.58 17.95 -8.06
N ALA A 121 -7.74 17.67 -6.76
CA ALA A 121 -6.73 16.96 -5.98
C ALA A 121 -6.51 15.53 -6.49
N VAL A 122 -7.56 14.79 -6.83
CA VAL A 122 -7.46 13.46 -7.47
C VAL A 122 -6.61 13.55 -8.74
N LYS A 123 -6.92 14.51 -9.62
CA LYS A 123 -6.16 14.68 -10.86
C LYS A 123 -4.68 14.96 -10.58
N ALA A 124 -4.38 15.95 -9.75
CA ALA A 124 -3.01 16.33 -9.43
C ALA A 124 -2.20 15.18 -8.81
N ASN A 125 -2.80 14.42 -7.90
CA ASN A 125 -2.14 13.26 -7.29
C ASN A 125 -1.91 12.15 -8.31
N LEU A 126 -2.86 11.86 -9.20
CA LEU A 126 -2.66 10.86 -10.25
C LEU A 126 -1.60 11.29 -11.27
N ASP A 127 -1.54 12.57 -11.63
CA ASP A 127 -0.50 13.11 -12.50
C ASP A 127 0.90 12.93 -11.87
N MET A 128 1.05 13.24 -10.57
CA MET A 128 2.28 13.02 -9.82
C MET A 128 2.64 11.53 -9.74
N ALA A 129 1.66 10.66 -9.45
CA ALA A 129 1.87 9.23 -9.42
C ALA A 129 2.42 8.71 -10.74
N ASN A 130 1.79 9.10 -11.86
CA ASN A 130 2.22 8.73 -13.20
C ASN A 130 3.64 9.23 -13.51
N SER A 131 3.97 10.47 -13.14
CA SER A 131 5.32 11.02 -13.31
C SER A 131 6.36 10.17 -12.57
N HIS A 132 6.08 9.78 -11.32
CA HIS A 132 6.97 8.90 -10.57
C HIS A 132 7.04 7.48 -11.15
N ARG A 133 5.96 6.92 -11.70
CA ARG A 133 6.01 5.64 -12.42
C ARG A 133 6.92 5.71 -13.65
N SER A 134 6.84 6.79 -14.42
CA SER A 134 7.72 6.99 -15.58
C SER A 134 9.19 7.10 -15.16
N MET A 135 9.50 7.93 -14.16
CA MET A 135 10.87 8.04 -13.64
C MET A 135 11.41 6.71 -13.11
N ALA A 136 10.58 5.92 -12.42
CA ALA A 136 10.96 4.57 -11.99
C ALA A 136 11.29 3.64 -13.16
N ALA A 137 10.52 3.72 -14.26
CA ALA A 137 10.73 2.89 -15.44
C ALA A 137 11.98 3.27 -16.25
N GLU A 138 12.44 4.52 -16.15
CA GLU A 138 13.65 5.01 -16.82
C GLU A 138 14.95 4.57 -16.10
N ILE A 139 14.86 4.24 -14.81
CA ILE A 139 15.99 3.77 -13.99
C ILE A 139 16.18 2.26 -14.21
N LYS A 140 17.26 1.89 -14.92
CA LYS A 140 17.65 0.50 -15.22
C LYS A 140 18.23 -0.24 -14.02
#